data_AF-A0A0C2WZ59-F1
#
_entry.id   AF-A0A0C2WZ59-F1
#
_cell.length_a   1.000
_cell.length_b   1.000
_cell.length_c   1.000
_cell.angle_alpha   90.00
_cell.angle_beta   90.00
_cell.angle_gamma   90.00
#
_symmetry.space_group_name_H-M   'P 1'
#
loop_
_entity.id
_entity.type
_entity.pdbx_description
1 polymer ?
#
loop_
_entity_poly.entity_id
_entity_poly.type
_entity_poly.pdbx_seq_one_letter_code
_entity_poly.pdbx_strand_id
1 'polypeptide(L)'
;MSQHIPPHHHHPAHNHHPHHHQQRTLSAHHHHTTYIHYPAQPNASPVVNQNHGIAPQDTTRQPTHPQSSPTARPPLQAQQAQQQAPYLQQPQKLPSAPTAHPTVNGTAPQHGPLVATGDWTKDLVHLAKTAELKKHALTLQLHTAHILSAHASLEHKSKTLQDIREQKNKLDSERARLLNSLREINEDRDKADLMEASINKECEELRKRIEQLSDGEYIAAKRDVDRLRHELGQSPLPPLQATLEERKSQSV
;
A
#
# COMPACT_ATOMS: atom_id res chain seq x y z
N MET A 1 -43.55 -6.22 50.32
CA MET A 1 -43.14 -7.55 49.78
C MET A 1 -42.23 -7.28 48.58
N SER A 2 -40.94 -7.11 48.84
CA SER A 2 -39.94 -6.76 47.82
C SER A 2 -39.16 -8.01 47.44
N GLN A 3 -39.29 -8.45 46.19
CA GLN A 3 -38.58 -9.59 45.64
C GLN A 3 -37.18 -9.13 45.22
N HIS A 4 -36.16 -9.69 45.86
CA HIS A 4 -34.74 -9.45 45.60
C HIS A 4 -34.23 -10.50 44.60
N ILE A 5 -33.74 -10.06 43.44
CA ILE A 5 -33.17 -10.93 42.39
C ILE A 5 -31.63 -10.83 42.48
N PRO A 6 -30.89 -11.95 42.63
CA PRO A 6 -29.43 -11.94 42.66
C PRO A 6 -28.80 -11.95 41.25
N PRO A 7 -27.63 -11.32 41.04
CA PRO A 7 -26.95 -11.33 39.75
C PRO A 7 -26.03 -12.56 39.56
N HIS A 8 -26.17 -13.20 38.40
CA HIS A 8 -25.29 -14.28 37.92
C HIS A 8 -23.91 -13.73 37.51
N HIS A 9 -22.84 -14.24 38.13
CA HIS A 9 -21.45 -14.05 37.68
C HIS A 9 -21.13 -14.98 36.52
N HIS A 10 -20.80 -14.42 35.36
CA HIS A 10 -20.22 -15.14 34.22
C HIS A 10 -18.68 -15.08 34.31
N HIS A 11 -18.03 -16.25 34.40
CA HIS A 11 -16.58 -16.39 34.25
C HIS A 11 -16.25 -16.56 32.76
N PRO A 12 -15.27 -15.84 32.19
CA PRO A 12 -14.77 -16.14 30.85
C PRO A 12 -13.79 -17.32 30.90
N ALA A 13 -14.07 -18.35 30.10
CA ALA A 13 -13.20 -19.49 29.89
C ALA A 13 -11.90 -19.05 29.18
N HIS A 14 -10.77 -19.43 29.76
CA HIS A 14 -9.43 -19.18 29.25
C HIS A 14 -9.12 -20.16 28.10
N ASN A 15 -9.19 -19.67 26.86
CA ASN A 15 -8.91 -20.46 25.66
C ASN A 15 -7.39 -20.49 25.41
N HIS A 16 -6.73 -21.59 25.77
CA HIS A 16 -5.32 -21.84 25.44
C HIS A 16 -5.20 -22.20 23.96
N HIS A 17 -4.60 -21.32 23.16
CA HIS A 17 -4.19 -21.61 21.78
C HIS A 17 -2.74 -22.12 21.76
N PRO A 18 -2.46 -23.28 21.15
CA PRO A 18 -1.09 -23.76 20.96
C PRO A 18 -0.37 -22.98 19.87
N HIS A 19 0.88 -22.65 20.17
CA HIS A 19 1.82 -21.89 19.35
C HIS A 19 2.26 -22.74 18.14
N HIS A 20 1.64 -22.55 16.98
CA HIS A 20 2.15 -23.12 15.72
C HIS A 20 3.38 -22.31 15.26
N HIS A 21 4.55 -22.95 15.33
CA HIS A 21 5.80 -22.44 14.78
C HIS A 21 5.78 -22.62 13.26
N GLN A 22 5.34 -21.59 12.53
CA GLN A 22 5.41 -21.59 11.06
C GLN A 22 6.77 -21.02 10.65
N GLN A 23 7.67 -21.90 10.22
CA GLN A 23 8.92 -21.56 9.56
C GLN A 23 8.61 -20.67 8.35
N ARG A 24 8.97 -19.39 8.48
CA ARG A 24 8.91 -18.40 7.41
C ARG A 24 10.08 -18.66 6.47
N THR A 25 9.87 -19.43 5.41
CA THR A 25 10.82 -19.56 4.31
C THR A 25 10.88 -18.22 3.58
N LEU A 26 11.98 -17.48 3.75
CA LEU A 26 12.29 -16.27 2.99
C LEU A 26 12.63 -16.69 1.55
N SER A 27 11.62 -16.84 0.71
CA SER A 27 11.82 -16.89 -0.74
C SER A 27 12.14 -15.47 -1.22
N ALA A 28 13.43 -15.20 -1.41
CA ALA A 28 13.92 -14.00 -2.06
C ALA A 28 13.42 -13.97 -3.52
N HIS A 29 12.34 -13.23 -3.78
CA HIS A 29 11.96 -12.87 -5.14
C HIS A 29 12.94 -11.82 -5.66
N HIS A 30 13.85 -12.27 -6.52
CA HIS A 30 14.71 -11.43 -7.35
C HIS A 30 13.84 -10.66 -8.34
N HIS A 31 13.42 -9.45 -7.99
CA HIS A 31 12.85 -8.52 -8.95
C HIS A 31 14.00 -7.96 -9.80
N HIS A 32 14.18 -8.52 -10.99
CA HIS A 32 14.98 -7.92 -12.05
C HIS A 32 14.36 -6.56 -12.37
N THR A 33 15.01 -5.49 -11.92
CA THR A 33 14.62 -4.12 -12.27
C THR A 33 15.29 -3.83 -13.60
N THR A 34 14.57 -3.99 -14.71
CA THR A 34 15.06 -3.63 -16.03
C THR A 34 15.21 -2.10 -16.08
N TYR A 35 16.44 -1.63 -15.89
CA TYR A 35 16.80 -0.22 -15.94
C TYR A 35 16.66 0.27 -17.40
N ILE A 36 15.60 1.02 -17.69
CA ILE A 36 15.46 1.69 -18.98
C ILE A 36 16.38 2.91 -18.99
N HIS A 37 17.52 2.76 -19.66
CA HIS A 37 18.47 3.83 -19.93
C HIS A 37 17.92 4.72 -21.06
N TYR A 38 17.48 5.93 -20.72
CA TYR A 38 17.11 6.93 -21.73
C TYR A 38 18.38 7.62 -22.24
N PRO A 39 18.71 7.55 -23.55
CA PRO A 39 19.83 8.29 -24.09
C PRO A 39 19.52 9.80 -24.04
N ALA A 40 20.39 10.55 -23.36
CA ALA A 40 20.36 12.00 -23.37
C ALA A 40 20.61 12.52 -24.80
N GLN A 41 19.69 13.31 -25.33
CA GLN A 41 19.90 14.05 -26.58
C GLN A 41 20.99 15.12 -26.37
N PRO A 42 21.98 15.22 -27.27
CA PRO A 42 22.87 16.38 -27.32
C PRO A 42 22.18 17.43 -28.19
N ASN A 43 21.72 18.53 -27.59
CA ASN A 43 21.54 19.75 -28.37
C ASN A 43 22.17 20.93 -27.66
N ALA A 44 23.09 21.54 -28.38
CA ALA A 44 23.91 22.66 -27.99
C ALA A 44 23.11 23.96 -28.03
N SER A 45 23.39 24.87 -27.09
CA SER A 45 23.98 26.19 -27.36
C SER A 45 24.06 27.01 -26.06
N PRO A 46 25.20 27.68 -25.76
CA PRO A 46 25.33 28.55 -24.62
C PRO A 46 24.89 29.98 -24.98
N VAL A 47 23.88 30.50 -24.30
CA VAL A 47 23.64 31.95 -24.26
C VAL A 47 24.25 32.49 -22.98
N VAL A 48 25.41 33.11 -23.13
CA VAL A 48 26.02 34.00 -22.14
C VAL A 48 25.08 35.18 -21.92
N ASN A 49 24.59 35.35 -20.70
CA ASN A 49 24.14 36.66 -20.25
C ASN A 49 24.66 36.90 -18.83
N GLN A 50 25.77 37.62 -18.75
CA GLN A 50 26.25 38.23 -17.51
C GLN A 50 25.32 39.39 -17.19
N ASN A 51 24.64 39.35 -16.04
CA ASN A 51 24.31 40.59 -15.36
C ASN A 51 24.26 40.42 -13.84
N HIS A 52 25.19 41.15 -13.23
CA HIS A 52 25.34 41.63 -11.85
C HIS A 52 24.11 41.60 -10.92
N GLY A 53 24.32 41.03 -9.73
CA GLY A 53 24.32 41.83 -8.49
C GLY A 53 23.05 41.88 -7.61
N ILE A 54 23.31 41.70 -6.30
CA ILE A 54 22.59 42.23 -5.11
C ILE A 54 21.55 41.29 -4.44
N ALA A 55 22.07 40.54 -3.43
CA ALA A 55 21.65 40.40 -2.02
C ALA A 55 20.19 40.06 -1.59
N PRO A 56 20.01 39.42 -0.40
CA PRO A 56 18.80 38.70 0.01
C PRO A 56 17.82 39.57 0.81
N GLN A 57 16.52 39.28 0.72
CA GLN A 57 15.55 39.78 1.69
C GLN A 57 14.76 38.65 2.34
N ASP A 58 15.02 38.56 3.64
CA ASP A 58 14.17 38.08 4.71
C ASP A 58 12.75 38.70 4.61
N THR A 59 11.71 37.88 4.73
CA THR A 59 10.39 38.37 5.14
C THR A 59 9.74 37.33 6.04
N THR A 60 10.10 37.43 7.31
CA THR A 60 9.30 37.04 8.46
C THR A 60 8.01 37.89 8.53
N ARG A 61 6.81 37.27 8.51
CA ARG A 61 5.64 37.55 9.40
C ARG A 61 4.31 36.87 8.97
N GLN A 62 3.78 36.07 9.91
CA GLN A 62 2.37 35.81 10.37
C GLN A 62 1.23 36.79 9.97
N PRO A 63 -0.08 36.57 10.30
CA PRO A 63 -0.85 35.37 10.72
C PRO A 63 -2.31 35.27 10.14
N THR A 64 -3.07 34.25 10.60
CA THR A 64 -4.56 34.14 10.75
C THR A 64 -5.49 34.20 9.54
N HIS A 65 -6.33 33.16 9.36
CA HIS A 65 -7.78 33.22 9.65
C HIS A 65 -8.43 31.81 9.57
N PRO A 66 -9.50 31.57 10.37
CA PRO A 66 -10.28 30.33 10.40
C PRO A 66 -11.29 30.33 9.25
N GLN A 67 -11.98 29.20 8.98
CA GLN A 67 -13.43 29.13 8.72
C GLN A 67 -13.88 27.86 7.98
N SER A 68 -15.07 27.41 8.37
CA SER A 68 -16.04 26.54 7.69
C SER A 68 -15.84 25.02 7.71
N SER A 69 -16.46 24.40 8.72
CA SER A 69 -17.42 23.30 8.52
C SER A 69 -18.43 23.68 7.43
N PRO A 70 -18.97 22.73 6.63
CA PRO A 70 -20.25 22.16 7.06
C PRO A 70 -20.58 20.73 6.55
N THR A 71 -21.68 20.23 7.09
CA THR A 71 -22.64 19.31 6.47
C THR A 71 -22.39 17.82 6.59
N ALA A 72 -23.01 17.29 7.65
CA ALA A 72 -23.47 15.92 7.77
C ALA A 72 -24.22 15.46 6.51
N ARG A 73 -23.78 14.35 5.93
CA ARG A 73 -24.54 13.58 4.94
C ARG A 73 -25.27 12.44 5.66
N PRO A 74 -26.58 12.27 5.45
CA PRO A 74 -27.31 11.11 5.96
C PRO A 74 -26.94 9.85 5.15
N PRO A 75 -26.89 8.66 5.77
CA PRO A 75 -26.74 7.41 5.03
C PRO A 75 -28.05 7.08 4.32
N LEU A 76 -27.98 7.02 2.99
CA LEU A 76 -29.04 6.46 2.15
C LEU A 76 -29.13 4.94 2.39
N GLN A 77 -30.35 4.56 2.72
CA GLN A 77 -30.87 3.23 2.91
C GLN A 77 -30.75 2.42 1.61
N ALA A 78 -29.83 1.47 1.55
CA ALA A 78 -29.78 0.48 0.47
C ALA A 78 -30.71 -0.68 0.82
N GLN A 79 -31.97 -0.54 0.44
CA GLN A 79 -32.96 -1.60 0.39
C GLN A 79 -33.13 -1.98 -1.09
N GLN A 80 -32.55 -3.11 -1.50
CA GLN A 80 -33.13 -4.01 -2.51
C GLN A 80 -32.29 -5.29 -2.58
N ALA A 81 -32.72 -6.28 -1.80
CA ALA A 81 -32.45 -7.69 -2.04
C ALA A 81 -33.67 -8.27 -2.75
N GLN A 82 -33.55 -8.57 -4.04
CA GLN A 82 -34.46 -9.35 -4.89
C GLN A 82 -33.89 -9.27 -6.33
N GLN A 83 -33.65 -10.29 -7.14
CA GLN A 83 -33.96 -11.73 -7.13
C GLN A 83 -32.80 -12.45 -7.84
N GLN A 84 -32.30 -13.54 -7.25
CA GLN A 84 -31.54 -14.54 -8.00
C GLN A 84 -32.55 -15.45 -8.71
N ALA A 85 -32.54 -15.43 -10.04
CA ALA A 85 -33.11 -16.50 -10.84
C ALA A 85 -31.96 -17.43 -11.28
N PRO A 86 -31.99 -18.73 -10.92
CA PRO A 86 -31.05 -19.70 -11.47
C PRO A 86 -31.55 -20.12 -12.86
N TYR A 87 -30.89 -19.66 -13.93
CA TYR A 87 -31.06 -20.29 -15.24
C TYR A 87 -30.06 -21.44 -15.32
N LEU A 88 -30.62 -22.64 -15.31
CA LEU A 88 -29.93 -23.88 -15.65
C LEU A 88 -29.26 -23.75 -17.01
N GLN A 89 -27.95 -23.94 -17.00
CA GLN A 89 -27.14 -24.17 -18.18
C GLN A 89 -27.40 -25.61 -18.64
N GLN A 90 -28.18 -25.79 -19.71
CA GLN A 90 -28.25 -27.06 -20.42
C GLN A 90 -27.36 -26.95 -21.67
N PRO A 91 -26.35 -27.83 -21.83
CA PRO A 91 -25.57 -27.89 -23.05
C PRO A 91 -26.43 -28.46 -24.19
N GLN A 92 -26.54 -27.69 -25.29
CA GLN A 92 -27.11 -28.13 -26.56
C GLN A 92 -26.34 -29.36 -27.06
N LYS A 93 -27.01 -30.52 -27.09
CA LYS A 93 -26.60 -31.65 -27.93
C LYS A 93 -26.88 -31.30 -29.38
N LEU A 94 -25.86 -31.48 -30.21
CA LEU A 94 -25.94 -31.47 -31.68
C LEU A 94 -27.05 -32.41 -32.15
N PRO A 95 -27.92 -32.01 -33.10
CA PRO A 95 -28.77 -32.96 -33.80
C PRO A 95 -27.93 -33.75 -34.81
N SER A 96 -27.68 -35.01 -34.49
CA SER A 96 -27.26 -36.05 -35.43
C SER A 96 -28.34 -36.22 -36.50
N ALA A 97 -27.93 -36.26 -37.77
CA ALA A 97 -28.78 -36.55 -38.91
C ALA A 97 -29.38 -37.96 -38.84
N PRO A 98 -30.70 -38.12 -39.06
CA PRO A 98 -31.27 -39.37 -39.52
C PRO A 98 -31.53 -39.32 -41.02
N THR A 99 -30.75 -40.11 -41.76
CA THR A 99 -31.04 -40.58 -43.10
C THR A 99 -32.25 -41.51 -43.03
N ALA A 100 -33.41 -41.09 -43.55
CA ALA A 100 -34.59 -41.96 -43.71
C ALA A 100 -35.39 -41.56 -44.96
N HIS A 101 -35.04 -42.23 -46.06
CA HIS A 101 -35.86 -42.72 -47.18
C HIS A 101 -37.32 -42.21 -47.29
N PRO A 102 -37.71 -41.57 -48.41
CA PRO A 102 -39.12 -41.36 -48.74
C PRO A 102 -39.75 -42.66 -49.27
N THR A 103 -40.71 -43.22 -48.55
CA THR A 103 -41.61 -44.26 -49.07
C THR A 103 -42.60 -43.63 -50.03
N VAL A 104 -42.48 -44.02 -51.29
CA VAL A 104 -43.32 -43.62 -52.41
C VAL A 104 -44.54 -44.54 -52.43
N ASN A 105 -45.66 -44.14 -51.82
CA ASN A 105 -46.95 -44.75 -52.10
C ASN A 105 -47.63 -43.96 -53.21
N GLY A 106 -47.46 -44.46 -54.43
CA GLY A 106 -48.17 -44.00 -55.60
C GLY A 106 -49.63 -44.44 -55.58
N THR A 107 -50.53 -43.46 -55.57
CA THR A 107 -51.87 -43.59 -56.13
C THR A 107 -51.95 -42.65 -57.34
N ALA A 108 -52.20 -43.25 -58.50
CA ALA A 108 -52.15 -42.67 -59.83
C ALA A 108 -53.23 -41.58 -60.08
N PRO A 109 -53.11 -40.81 -61.18
CA PRO A 109 -53.59 -39.44 -61.29
C PRO A 109 -55.03 -39.36 -61.80
N GLN A 110 -55.85 -38.55 -61.13
CA GLN A 110 -57.09 -38.00 -61.69
C GLN A 110 -56.77 -36.59 -62.20
N HIS A 111 -56.49 -36.51 -63.51
CA HIS A 111 -56.37 -35.24 -64.24
C HIS A 111 -57.74 -34.58 -64.37
N GLY A 112 -58.20 -33.94 -63.30
CA GLY A 112 -59.07 -32.77 -63.41
C GLY A 112 -58.21 -31.53 -63.61
N PRO A 113 -58.66 -30.49 -64.34
CA PRO A 113 -57.96 -29.22 -64.35
C PRO A 113 -57.88 -28.71 -62.92
N LEU A 114 -56.69 -28.80 -62.29
CA LEU A 114 -56.38 -28.10 -61.06
C LEU A 114 -56.35 -26.60 -61.41
N VAL A 115 -57.54 -26.01 -61.51
CA VAL A 115 -57.69 -24.58 -61.31
C VAL A 115 -57.18 -24.38 -59.89
N ALA A 116 -56.04 -23.73 -59.75
CA ALA A 116 -55.52 -23.30 -58.46
C ALA A 116 -56.46 -22.24 -57.90
N THR A 117 -57.58 -22.68 -57.31
CA THR A 117 -58.50 -21.88 -56.49
C THR A 117 -57.91 -21.63 -55.10
N GLY A 118 -56.58 -21.52 -55.02
CA GLY A 118 -55.81 -21.21 -53.82
C GLY A 118 -55.05 -19.93 -54.05
N ASP A 119 -55.15 -19.01 -53.12
CA ASP A 119 -54.62 -17.64 -53.21
C ASP A 119 -53.09 -17.63 -52.99
N TRP A 120 -52.34 -18.30 -53.88
CA TRP A 120 -50.89 -18.49 -53.82
C TRP A 120 -50.12 -17.18 -53.65
N THR A 121 -50.67 -16.08 -54.17
CA THR A 121 -50.14 -14.74 -54.00
C THR A 121 -50.15 -14.31 -52.53
N LYS A 122 -51.22 -14.61 -51.79
CA LYS A 122 -51.30 -14.35 -50.34
C LYS A 122 -50.30 -15.20 -49.56
N ASP A 123 -50.14 -16.47 -49.92
CA ASP A 123 -49.17 -17.37 -49.27
C ASP A 123 -47.72 -16.90 -49.48
N LEU A 124 -47.38 -16.46 -50.69
CA LEU A 124 -46.06 -15.90 -50.99
C LEU A 124 -45.80 -14.61 -50.20
N VAL A 125 -46.79 -13.70 -50.16
CA VAL A 125 -46.70 -12.47 -49.36
C VAL A 125 -46.59 -12.79 -47.87
N HIS A 126 -47.32 -13.79 -47.37
CA HIS A 126 -47.24 -14.22 -45.97
C HIS A 126 -45.85 -14.78 -45.66
N LEU A 127 -45.32 -15.67 -46.52
CA LEU A 127 -43.99 -16.23 -46.38
C LEU A 127 -42.90 -15.16 -46.38
N ALA A 128 -42.99 -14.18 -47.27
CA ALA A 128 -42.06 -13.04 -47.32
C ALA A 128 -42.12 -12.21 -46.02
N LYS A 129 -43.32 -11.92 -45.51
CA LYS A 129 -43.49 -11.22 -44.22
C LYS A 129 -42.95 -12.03 -43.05
N THR A 130 -43.17 -13.35 -43.04
CA THR A 130 -42.61 -14.25 -42.02
C THR A 130 -41.07 -14.27 -42.09
N ALA A 131 -40.48 -14.28 -43.28
CA ALA A 131 -39.04 -14.24 -43.46
C ALA A 131 -38.45 -12.91 -42.97
N GLU A 132 -39.06 -11.77 -43.33
CA GLU A 132 -38.62 -10.45 -42.87
C GLU A 132 -38.76 -10.31 -41.34
N LEU A 133 -39.86 -10.80 -40.75
CA LEU A 133 -40.04 -10.83 -39.30
C LEU A 133 -38.96 -11.66 -38.61
N LYS A 134 -38.64 -12.86 -39.12
CA LYS A 134 -37.58 -13.72 -38.58
C LYS A 134 -36.21 -13.06 -38.67
N LYS A 135 -35.92 -12.36 -39.77
CA LYS A 135 -34.69 -11.56 -39.92
C LYS A 135 -34.60 -10.49 -38.84
N HIS A 136 -35.65 -9.68 -38.65
CA HIS A 136 -35.67 -8.65 -37.60
C HIS A 136 -35.55 -9.23 -36.20
N ALA A 137 -36.23 -10.34 -35.91
CA ALA A 137 -36.14 -11.02 -34.62
C ALA A 137 -34.71 -11.49 -34.33
N LEU A 138 -34.04 -12.09 -35.33
CA LEU A 138 -32.64 -12.52 -35.20
C LEU A 138 -31.69 -11.33 -34.99
N THR A 139 -31.87 -10.24 -35.74
CA THR A 139 -31.07 -9.01 -35.56
C THR A 139 -31.25 -8.44 -34.15
N LEU A 140 -32.48 -8.40 -33.63
CA LEU A 140 -32.75 -7.95 -32.27
C LEU A 140 -32.10 -8.85 -31.22
N GLN A 141 -32.17 -10.18 -31.40
CA GLN A 141 -31.50 -11.15 -30.52
C GLN A 141 -29.98 -10.94 -30.51
N LEU A 142 -29.36 -10.72 -31.67
CA LEU A 142 -27.93 -10.45 -31.78
C LEU A 142 -27.54 -9.16 -31.05
N HIS A 143 -28.28 -8.07 -31.27
CA HIS A 143 -28.04 -6.81 -30.55
C HIS A 143 -28.23 -6.97 -29.05
N THR A 144 -29.24 -7.72 -28.61
CA THR A 144 -29.47 -8.01 -27.19
C THR A 144 -28.27 -8.74 -26.58
N ALA A 145 -27.75 -9.77 -27.27
CA ALA A 145 -26.57 -10.49 -26.81
C ALA A 145 -25.33 -9.59 -26.71
N HIS A 146 -25.12 -8.68 -27.68
CA HIS A 146 -24.02 -7.71 -27.64
C HIS A 146 -24.18 -6.73 -26.47
N ILE A 147 -25.38 -6.22 -26.22
CA ILE A 147 -25.67 -5.31 -25.11
C ILE A 147 -25.37 -6.01 -23.78
N LEU A 148 -25.84 -7.25 -23.59
CA LEU A 148 -25.60 -8.02 -22.36
C LEU A 148 -24.10 -8.30 -22.14
N SER A 149 -23.38 -8.67 -23.20
CA SER A 149 -21.93 -8.91 -23.13
C SER A 149 -21.15 -7.63 -22.79
N ALA A 150 -21.55 -6.49 -23.37
CA ALA A 150 -20.97 -5.18 -23.05
C ALA A 150 -21.25 -4.79 -21.59
N HIS A 151 -22.46 -5.06 -21.08
CA HIS A 151 -22.83 -4.82 -19.68
C HIS A 151 -21.96 -5.63 -18.71
N ALA A 152 -21.84 -6.95 -18.92
CA ALA A 152 -20.99 -7.79 -18.07
C ALA A 152 -19.53 -7.32 -18.08
N SER A 153 -19.03 -6.90 -19.24
CA SER A 153 -17.68 -6.34 -19.38
C SER A 153 -17.50 -5.02 -18.64
N LEU A 154 -18.51 -4.14 -18.69
CA LEU A 154 -18.50 -2.86 -17.99
C LEU A 154 -18.51 -3.05 -16.47
N GLU A 155 -19.34 -3.95 -15.96
CA GLU A 155 -19.43 -4.27 -14.53
C GLU A 155 -18.09 -4.83 -14.02
N HIS A 156 -17.51 -5.78 -14.75
CA HIS A 156 -16.21 -6.35 -14.40
C HIS A 156 -15.13 -5.28 -14.33
N LYS A 157 -15.01 -4.43 -15.37
CA LYS A 157 -14.03 -3.34 -15.38
C LYS A 157 -14.27 -2.30 -14.29
N SER A 158 -15.53 -2.01 -13.96
CA SER A 158 -15.89 -1.07 -12.89
C SER A 158 -15.44 -1.59 -11.53
N LYS A 159 -15.63 -2.89 -11.26
CA LYS A 159 -15.12 -3.54 -10.06
C LYS A 159 -13.59 -3.50 -9.99
N THR A 160 -12.90 -3.91 -11.06
CA THR A 160 -11.43 -3.86 -11.11
C THR A 160 -10.90 -2.45 -10.87
N LEU A 161 -11.57 -1.43 -11.42
CA LEU A 161 -11.21 -0.03 -11.22
C LEU A 161 -11.39 0.41 -9.76
N GLN A 162 -12.45 -0.06 -9.08
CA GLN A 162 -12.62 0.16 -7.65
C GLN A 162 -11.50 -0.51 -6.85
N ASP A 163 -11.20 -1.78 -7.12
CA ASP A 163 -10.14 -2.53 -6.43
C ASP A 163 -8.77 -1.82 -6.57
N ILE A 164 -8.45 -1.32 -7.76
CA ILE A 164 -7.22 -0.55 -8.03
C ILE A 164 -7.19 0.76 -7.22
N ARG A 165 -8.32 1.47 -7.11
CA ARG A 165 -8.40 2.71 -6.30
C ARG A 165 -8.17 2.42 -4.82
N GLU A 166 -8.72 1.34 -4.29
CA GLU A 166 -8.51 0.93 -2.90
C GLU A 166 -7.06 0.52 -2.63
N GLN A 167 -6.44 -0.25 -3.54
CA GLN A 167 -5.02 -0.58 -3.45
C GLN A 167 -4.13 0.66 -3.48
N LYS A 168 -4.42 1.62 -4.37
CA LYS A 168 -3.70 2.90 -4.43
C LYS A 168 -3.80 3.64 -3.10
N ASN A 169 -5.00 3.79 -2.54
CA ASN A 169 -5.20 4.48 -1.26
C ASN A 169 -4.42 3.82 -0.12
N LYS A 170 -4.34 2.48 -0.11
CA LYS A 170 -3.55 1.73 0.87
C LYS A 170 -2.05 2.04 0.72
N LEU A 171 -1.53 2.04 -0.50
CA LEU A 171 -0.13 2.38 -0.76
C LEU A 171 0.20 3.83 -0.41
N ASP A 172 -0.71 4.77 -0.70
CA ASP A 172 -0.54 6.18 -0.35
C ASP A 172 -0.50 6.36 1.18
N SER A 173 -1.32 5.62 1.92
CA SER A 173 -1.32 5.60 3.40
C SER A 173 -0.01 5.05 3.97
N GLU A 174 0.49 3.93 3.44
CA GLU A 174 1.79 3.37 3.86
C GLU A 174 2.95 4.29 3.51
N ARG A 175 2.92 4.93 2.33
CA ARG A 175 3.92 5.93 1.95
C ARG A 175 3.95 7.08 2.96
N ALA A 176 2.79 7.60 3.36
CA ALA A 176 2.70 8.66 4.36
C ALA A 176 3.26 8.21 5.72
N ARG A 177 2.91 6.99 6.16
CA ARG A 177 3.42 6.40 7.41
C ARG A 177 4.95 6.27 7.41
N LEU A 178 5.52 5.73 6.33
CA LEU A 178 6.97 5.56 6.19
C LEU A 178 7.72 6.90 6.14
N LEU A 179 7.16 7.91 5.46
CA LEU A 179 7.74 9.26 5.46
C LEU A 179 7.73 9.89 6.85
N ASN A 180 6.68 9.66 7.65
CA ASN A 180 6.64 10.11 9.03
C ASN A 180 7.71 9.41 9.88
N SER A 181 7.84 8.08 9.79
CA SER A 181 8.89 7.35 10.50
C SER A 181 10.31 7.78 10.10
N LEU A 182 10.54 8.09 8.81
CA LEU A 182 11.83 8.62 8.37
C LEU A 182 12.12 10.00 8.96
N ARG A 183 11.09 10.84 9.12
CA ARG A 183 11.21 12.14 9.78
C ARG A 183 11.64 11.98 11.24
N GLU A 184 10.96 11.08 11.98
CA GLU A 184 11.28 10.78 13.39
C GLU A 184 12.73 10.28 13.55
N ILE A 185 13.19 9.35 12.69
CA ILE A 185 14.57 8.85 12.74
C ILE A 185 15.59 9.97 12.51
N ASN A 186 15.31 10.90 11.60
CA ASN A 186 16.20 12.04 11.37
C ASN A 186 16.22 12.97 12.58
N GLU A 187 15.08 13.25 13.21
CA GLU A 187 15.00 14.04 14.45
C GLU A 187 15.81 13.40 15.59
N ASP A 188 15.69 12.06 15.76
CA ASP A 188 16.43 11.31 16.76
C ASP A 188 17.95 11.30 16.49
N ARG A 189 18.35 11.17 15.22
CA ARG A 189 19.76 11.28 14.82
C ARG A 189 20.32 12.66 15.17
N ASP A 190 19.63 13.73 14.77
CA ASP A 190 20.08 15.10 15.04
C ASP A 190 20.21 15.37 16.55
N LYS A 191 19.33 14.76 17.37
CA LYS A 191 19.44 14.80 18.84
C LYS A 191 20.65 14.03 19.35
N ALA A 192 20.92 12.85 18.81
CA ALA A 192 22.09 12.04 19.17
C ALA A 192 23.39 12.78 18.83
N ASP A 193 23.48 13.41 17.65
CA ASP A 193 24.63 14.20 17.22
C ASP A 193 24.88 15.39 18.18
N LEU A 194 23.82 16.06 18.63
CA LEU A 194 23.93 17.14 19.61
C LEU A 194 24.42 16.64 20.98
N MET A 195 23.92 15.49 21.43
CA MET A 195 24.37 14.86 22.68
C MET A 195 25.84 14.42 22.59
N GLU A 196 26.24 13.82 21.47
CA GLU A 196 27.62 13.43 21.21
C GLU A 196 28.56 14.64 21.26
N ALA A 197 28.20 15.74 20.58
CA ALA A 197 28.97 16.97 20.62
C ALA A 197 29.11 17.53 22.05
N SER A 198 28.05 17.49 22.85
CA SER A 198 28.08 17.91 24.26
C SER A 198 29.04 17.06 25.09
N ILE A 199 28.91 15.73 25.00
CA ILE A 199 29.73 14.78 25.76
C ILE A 199 31.20 14.88 25.35
N ASN A 200 31.49 15.04 24.06
CA ASN A 200 32.86 15.21 23.57
C ASN A 200 33.48 16.49 24.14
N LYS A 201 32.74 17.60 24.16
CA LYS A 201 33.20 18.85 24.77
C LYS A 201 33.47 18.68 26.27
N GLU A 202 32.56 18.06 27.02
CA GLU A 202 32.75 17.79 28.44
C GLU A 202 33.96 16.88 28.70
N CYS A 203 34.17 15.86 27.86
CA CYS A 203 35.35 14.99 27.93
C CYS A 203 36.65 15.76 27.68
N GLU A 204 36.67 16.66 26.69
CA GLU A 204 37.81 17.53 26.42
C GLU A 204 38.10 18.48 27.59
N GLU A 205 37.07 19.08 28.17
CA GLU A 205 37.17 19.94 29.35
C GLU A 205 37.74 19.18 30.55
N LEU A 206 37.26 17.97 30.82
CA LEU A 206 37.75 17.11 31.88
C LEU A 206 39.21 16.69 31.65
N ARG A 207 39.57 16.28 30.42
CA ARG A 207 40.96 15.95 30.08
C ARG A 207 41.89 17.14 30.31
N LYS A 208 41.49 18.32 29.84
CA LYS A 208 42.24 19.56 30.06
C LYS A 208 42.36 19.90 31.54
N ARG A 209 41.30 19.68 32.33
CA ARG A 209 41.34 19.92 33.78
C ARG A 209 42.27 18.95 34.50
N ILE A 210 42.28 17.68 34.10
CA ILE A 210 43.21 16.66 34.63
C ILE A 210 44.65 17.06 34.31
N GLU A 211 44.95 17.45 33.08
CA GLU A 211 46.28 17.91 32.66
C GLU A 211 46.74 19.12 33.50
N GLN A 212 45.91 20.15 33.62
CA GLN A 212 46.21 21.33 34.44
C GLN A 212 46.53 21.00 35.90
N LEU A 213 45.74 20.12 36.52
CA LEU A 213 45.95 19.71 37.90
C LEU A 213 47.20 18.84 38.05
N SER A 214 47.42 17.92 37.11
CA SER A 214 48.54 16.97 37.14
C SER A 214 49.87 17.67 36.94
N ASP A 215 49.95 18.62 36.00
CA ASP A 215 51.21 19.28 35.63
C ASP A 215 51.50 20.54 36.46
N GLY A 216 50.47 21.16 37.03
CA GLY A 216 50.60 22.38 37.82
C GLY A 216 50.63 22.11 39.32
N GLU A 217 49.45 22.11 39.93
CA GLU A 217 49.27 22.11 41.39
C GLU A 217 49.80 20.83 42.03
N TYR A 218 49.58 19.67 41.40
CA TYR A 218 50.01 18.39 41.95
C TYR A 218 51.53 18.26 42.02
N ILE A 219 52.27 18.62 40.96
CA ILE A 219 53.74 18.54 40.95
C ILE A 219 54.34 19.47 42.00
N ALA A 220 53.83 20.70 42.12
CA ALA A 220 54.29 21.65 43.14
C ALA A 220 54.09 21.08 44.56
N ALA A 221 52.88 20.60 44.85
CA ALA A 221 52.56 19.99 46.14
C ALA A 221 53.39 18.73 46.41
N LYS A 222 53.56 17.84 45.43
CA LYS A 222 54.38 16.63 45.56
C LYS A 222 55.83 16.98 45.89
N ARG A 223 56.41 17.97 45.20
CA ARG A 223 57.78 18.43 45.45
C ARG A 223 57.96 18.94 46.88
N ASP A 224 56.98 19.70 47.39
CA ASP A 224 57.02 20.20 48.77
C ASP A 224 56.90 19.07 49.79
N VAL A 225 56.03 18.09 49.56
CA VAL A 225 55.90 16.90 50.42
C VAL A 225 57.17 16.05 50.38
N ASP A 226 57.77 15.83 49.21
CA ASP A 226 58.99 15.05 49.06
C ASP A 226 60.18 15.74 49.75
N ARG A 227 60.26 17.08 49.73
CA ARG A 227 61.25 17.86 50.50
C ARG A 227 61.09 17.61 52.01
N LEU A 228 59.87 17.74 52.55
CA LEU A 228 59.61 17.50 53.98
C LEU A 228 59.89 16.05 54.38
N ARG A 229 59.54 15.08 53.53
CA ARG A 229 59.87 13.66 53.75
C ARG A 229 61.37 13.42 53.80
N HIS A 230 62.12 14.07 52.91
CA HIS A 230 63.58 13.99 52.91
C HIS A 230 64.19 14.54 54.23
N GLU A 231 63.70 15.69 54.72
CA GLU A 231 64.12 16.26 56.01
C GLU A 231 63.83 15.33 57.20
N LEU A 232 62.78 14.51 57.12
CA LEU A 232 62.40 13.51 58.12
C LEU A 232 63.04 12.12 57.91
N GLY A 233 63.89 11.95 56.88
CA GLY A 233 64.51 10.66 56.55
C GLY A 233 63.58 9.61 55.93
N GLN A 234 62.45 10.03 55.34
CA GLN A 234 61.49 9.16 54.65
C GLN A 234 61.73 9.13 53.13
N SER A 235 61.32 8.02 52.48
CA SER A 235 61.34 7.87 51.02
C SER A 235 60.35 8.81 50.31
N PRO A 236 60.66 9.31 49.10
CA PRO A 236 59.73 10.10 48.30
C PRO A 236 58.45 9.33 47.95
N LEU A 237 57.39 10.08 47.66
CA LEU A 237 56.09 9.54 47.23
C LEU A 237 56.17 8.93 45.82
N PRO A 238 55.38 7.87 45.56
CA PRO A 238 55.25 7.28 44.22
C PRO A 238 54.67 8.30 43.21
N PRO A 239 54.90 8.09 41.90
CA PRO A 239 54.36 8.96 40.86
C PRO A 239 52.83 8.83 40.75
N LEU A 240 52.16 9.92 40.35
CA LEU A 240 50.70 9.98 40.20
C LEU A 240 50.13 8.83 39.34
N GLN A 241 50.83 8.48 38.26
CA GLN A 241 50.42 7.43 37.33
C GLN A 241 50.27 6.06 38.02
N ALA A 242 51.19 5.71 38.93
CA ALA A 242 51.12 4.45 39.66
C ALA A 242 49.87 4.39 40.56
N THR A 243 49.52 5.52 41.20
CA THR A 243 48.30 5.62 42.02
C THR A 243 47.03 5.58 41.17
N LEU A 244 47.04 6.19 39.98
CA LEU A 244 45.89 6.15 39.06
C LEU A 244 45.64 4.74 38.50
N GLU A 245 46.69 3.99 38.15
CA GLU A 245 46.56 2.61 37.65
C GLU A 245 46.01 1.66 38.72
N GLU A 246 46.46 1.81 39.97
CA GLU A 246 45.93 1.05 41.10
C GLU A 246 44.43 1.34 41.31
N ARG A 247 44.03 2.62 41.26
CA ARG A 247 42.62 3.02 41.39
C ARG A 247 41.76 2.54 40.23
N LYS A 248 42.26 2.62 39.00
CA LYS A 248 41.55 2.13 37.81
C LYS A 248 41.29 0.63 37.90
N SER A 249 42.23 -0.13 38.43
CA SER A 249 42.10 -1.57 38.66
C SER A 249 41.06 -1.94 39.74
N GLN A 250 40.66 -0.99 40.59
CA GLN A 250 39.63 -1.19 41.63
C GLN A 250 38.22 -0.77 41.21
N SER A 251 38.05 -0.02 40.10
CA SER A 251 36.75 0.48 39.63
C SER A 251 36.18 -0.28 38.42
N VAL A 252 36.83 -1.37 38.01
CA VAL A 252 36.30 -2.36 37.06
C VAL A 252 35.68 -3.50 37.85
#